data_AF-A0A8J2PPI6-F1
#
_entry.id   AF-A0A8J2PPI6-F1
#
_cell.length_a   1.000
_cell.length_b   1.000
_cell.length_c   1.000
_cell.angle_alpha   90.00
_cell.angle_beta   90.00
_cell.angle_gamma   90.00
#
_symmetry.space_group_name_H-M   'P 1'
#
loop_
_entity.id
_entity.type
_entity.pdbx_description
1 polymer ?
#
loop_
_entity_poly.entity_id
_entity_poly.type
_entity_poly.pdbx_seq_one_letter_code
_entity_poly.pdbx_strand_id
1 'polypeptide(L)' 'VCEGDTVVVDVTNSLFGEGTAIHWHGIHMKTTPWMDGVPGVSQCPIPPGSTFR' A
#
# COMPACT_ATOMS: atom_id res chain seq x y z
N VAL A 1 -5.13 -6.54 -15.34
CA VAL A 1 -4.78 -5.14 -15.68
C VAL A 1 -3.98 -5.15 -16.97
N CYS A 2 -4.13 -4.13 -17.80
CA CYS A 2 -3.32 -3.91 -18.99
C CYS A 2 -2.19 -2.91 -18.68
N GLU A 3 -1.21 -2.82 -19.56
CA GLU A 3 -0.17 -1.80 -19.46
C GLU A 3 -0.79 -0.39 -19.55
N GLY A 4 -0.38 0.50 -18.64
CA GLY A 4 -0.86 1.88 -18.58
C GLY A 4 -2.14 2.09 -17.75
N ASP A 5 -2.81 1.00 -17.33
CA ASP A 5 -3.96 1.12 -16.43
C ASP A 5 -3.54 1.71 -15.08
N THR A 6 -4.41 2.56 -14.51
CA THR A 6 -4.30 2.99 -13.11
C THR A 6 -5.04 1.99 -12.23
N VAL A 7 -4.35 1.48 -11.22
CA VAL A 7 -4.93 0.57 -10.24
C VAL A 7 -5.19 1.33 -8.95
N VAL A 8 -6.41 1.25 -8.44
CA VAL A 8 -6.81 1.81 -7.14
C VAL A 8 -7.25 0.65 -6.26
N VAL A 9 -6.65 0.54 -5.07
CA VAL A 9 -6.94 -0.53 -4.11
C VAL A 9 -7.16 0.07 -2.73
N ASP A 10 -8.29 -0.26 -2.12
CA ASP A 10 -8.56 0.03 -0.72
C ASP A 10 -8.03 -1.11 0.16
N VAL A 11 -6.92 -0.88 0.86
CA VAL A 11 -6.37 -1.87 1.78
C VAL A 11 -6.93 -1.59 3.17
N THR A 12 -7.87 -2.40 3.61
CA THR A 12 -8.43 -2.35 4.97
C THR A 12 -7.72 -3.36 5.87
N ASN A 13 -7.02 -2.87 6.89
CA ASN A 13 -6.35 -3.74 7.84
C ASN A 13 -7.36 -4.31 8.86
N SER A 14 -7.68 -5.60 8.75
CA SER A 14 -8.56 -6.30 9.68
C SER A 14 -7.81 -7.22 10.66
N LEU A 15 -6.48 -7.12 10.72
CA LEU A 15 -5.67 -7.85 11.71
C LEU A 15 -5.92 -7.29 13.12
N PHE A 16 -5.71 -8.13 14.13
CA PHE A 16 -5.82 -7.72 15.52
C PHE A 16 -4.48 -7.17 16.03
N GLY A 17 -4.45 -5.88 16.39
CA GLY A 17 -3.32 -5.24 17.08
C GLY A 17 -2.07 -4.96 16.24
N GLU A 18 -1.97 -5.49 15.03
CA GLU A 18 -0.79 -5.36 14.16
C GLU A 18 -1.01 -4.34 13.04
N GLY A 19 -0.01 -3.49 12.80
CA GLY A 19 0.03 -2.66 11.60
C GLY A 19 0.43 -3.48 10.37
N THR A 20 -0.10 -3.15 9.19
CA THR A 20 0.20 -3.87 7.95
C THR A 20 0.50 -2.93 6.78
N ALA A 21 1.05 -3.45 5.69
CA ALA A 21 1.23 -2.74 4.43
C ALA A 21 1.27 -3.75 3.27
N ILE A 22 1.03 -3.26 2.05
CA ILE A 22 1.10 -4.07 0.83
C ILE A 22 2.14 -3.47 -0.11
N HIS A 23 3.19 -4.23 -0.40
CA HIS A 23 4.20 -3.87 -1.39
C HIS A 23 3.88 -4.47 -2.76
N TRP A 24 4.01 -3.67 -3.81
CA TRP A 24 3.71 -4.05 -5.20
C TRP A 24 5.01 -4.44 -5.91
N HIS A 25 5.51 -5.63 -5.60
CA HIS A 25 6.80 -6.10 -6.10
C HIS A 25 6.90 -6.00 -7.63
N GLY A 26 7.93 -5.29 -8.10
CA GLY A 26 8.20 -5.10 -9.53
C GLY A 26 7.57 -3.85 -10.15
N ILE A 27 6.71 -3.12 -9.43
CA ILE A 27 6.20 -1.82 -9.90
C ILE A 27 7.19 -0.72 -9.53
N HIS A 28 7.58 0.10 -10.51
CA HIS A 28 8.63 1.11 -10.32
C HIS A 28 8.24 2.30 -9.44
N MET A 29 6.94 2.56 -9.23
CA MET A 29 6.42 3.66 -8.40
C MET A 29 7.01 5.05 -8.70
N LYS A 30 7.43 5.32 -9.95
CA LYS A 30 8.17 6.54 -10.32
C LYS A 30 7.46 7.85 -9.98
N THR A 31 6.14 7.88 -10.10
CA THR A 31 5.30 9.06 -9.84
C THR A 31 4.45 8.92 -8.59
N THR A 32 4.48 7.76 -7.94
CA THR A 32 3.68 7.42 -6.75
C THR A 32 4.53 6.69 -5.70
N PRO A 33 5.69 7.24 -5.28
CA PRO A 33 6.61 6.54 -4.38
C PRO A 33 6.00 6.22 -3.00
N TRP A 34 5.02 7.01 -2.55
CA TRP A 34 4.27 6.75 -1.31
C TRP A 34 3.33 5.54 -1.39
N MET A 35 3.11 4.98 -2.58
CA MET A 35 2.32 3.77 -2.80
C MET A 35 3.17 2.50 -2.85
N ASP A 36 4.48 2.59 -2.61
CA ASP A 36 5.38 1.43 -2.66
C ASP A 36 5.14 0.43 -1.52
N GLY A 37 4.58 0.86 -0.39
CA GLY A 37 4.10 -0.08 0.64
C GLY A 37 5.18 -0.67 1.55
N VAL A 38 6.27 0.06 1.78
CA VAL A 38 7.37 -0.35 2.68
C VAL A 38 7.29 0.46 3.99
N PRO A 39 6.88 -0.17 5.11
CA PRO A 39 6.77 0.52 6.39
C PRO A 39 8.08 1.16 6.85
N GLY A 40 8.00 2.43 7.25
CA GLY A 40 9.16 3.21 7.72
C GLY A 40 10.04 3.77 6.61
N VAL A 41 9.72 3.52 5.33
CA VAL A 41 10.42 4.11 4.18
C VAL A 41 9.45 4.95 3.34
N SER A 42 8.44 4.31 2.74
CA SER A 42 7.48 5.01 1.87
C SER A 42 6.18 5.38 2.57
N GLN A 43 5.83 4.69 3.66
CA GLN A 43 4.65 5.00 4.47
C GLN A 43 4.76 4.45 5.91
N CYS A 44 3.87 4.89 6.79
CA CYS A 44 3.63 4.22 8.07
C CYS A 44 2.80 2.94 7.84
N PRO A 45 2.88 1.93 8.74
CA PRO A 45 1.95 0.80 8.72
C PRO A 45 0.49 1.27 8.82
N ILE A 46 -0.39 0.64 8.06
CA ILE A 46 -1.84 0.82 8.14
C ILE A 46 -2.30 0.27 9.50
N PRO A 47 -2.86 1.09 10.41
CA PRO A 47 -3.30 0.61 11.72
C PRO A 47 -4.49 -0.36 11.63
N PRO A 48 -4.69 -1.25 12.63
CA PRO A 48 -5.89 -2.07 12.73
C PRO A 48 -7.18 -1.25 12.60
N GLY A 49 -8.12 -1.72 11.78
CA GLY A 49 -9.42 -1.09 11.53
C GLY A 49 -9.40 0.08 10.56
N SER A 50 -8.23 0.51 10.08
CA SER A 50 -8.10 1.62 9.12
C SER A 50 -7.98 1.13 7.67
N THR A 51 -8.36 1.99 6.74
CA THR A 51 -8.21 1.78 5.30
C THR A 51 -7.21 2.78 4.71
N PHE A 52 -6.31 2.28 3.87
CA PHE A 52 -5.39 3.09 3.09
C PHE A 52 -5.72 2.98 1.59
N ARG A 53 -5.64 4.10 0.88
CA ARG A 53 -5.87 4.23 -0.56
C ARG A 53 -4.79 5.11 -1.18
#